data_AF-A0A5J6WRR0-F1
#
_entry.id   AF-A0A5J6WRR0-F1
#
_cell.length_a   1.000
_cell.length_b   1.000
_cell.length_c   1.000
_cell.angle_alpha   90.00
_cell.angle_beta   90.00
_cell.angle_gamma   90.00
#
_symmetry.space_group_name_H-M   'P 1'
#
loop_
_entity.id
_entity.type
_entity.pdbx_description
1 polymer ?
#
loop_
_entity_poly.entity_id
_entity_poly.type
_entity_poly.pdbx_seq_one_letter_code
_entity_poly.pdbx_strand_id
1 'polypeptide(L)'
;MTYYAWAPAAQQPTFTGPANQKTGKRSRAGSLSAFASRRQRDEFIASTGGMAEAVTAKQARQLKAGLDERTFNELVTVLVGGDT
;
A
#
# COMPACT_ATOMS: atom_id res chain seq x y z
N MET A 1 5.37 4.36 14.57
CA MET A 1 4.72 5.05 13.43
C MET A 1 5.10 4.29 12.17
N THR A 2 4.15 3.80 11.38
CA THR A 2 4.46 3.05 10.15
C THR A 2 4.42 3.97 8.94
N TYR A 3 5.40 3.82 8.06
CA TYR A 3 5.54 4.60 6.83
C TYR A 3 5.18 3.72 5.63
N TYR A 4 4.47 4.28 4.65
CA TYR A 4 3.96 3.50 3.51
C TYR A 4 4.47 4.06 2.20
N ALA A 5 4.79 3.16 1.27
CA ALA A 5 5.04 3.48 -0.12
C ALA A 5 4.12 2.65 -1.02
N TRP A 6 3.61 3.26 -2.07
CA TRP A 6 2.81 2.60 -3.08
C TRP A 6 3.53 2.60 -4.42
N ALA A 7 3.71 1.42 -5.00
CA ALA A 7 4.20 1.26 -6.37
C ALA A 7 3.04 0.81 -7.27
N PRO A 8 2.50 1.68 -8.14
CA PRO A 8 1.47 1.27 -9.09
C PRO A 8 2.05 0.31 -10.13
N ALA A 9 1.26 -0.70 -10.54
CA ALA A 9 1.69 -1.67 -11.55
C ALA A 9 1.73 -1.09 -12.98
N ALA A 10 1.04 0.03 -13.21
CA ALA A 10 0.98 0.73 -14.48
C ALA A 10 0.81 2.24 -14.24
N GLN A 11 1.18 3.07 -15.21
CA GLN A 11 0.97 4.52 -15.15
C GLN A 11 -0.52 4.89 -15.04
N GLN A 12 -1.41 4.08 -15.62
CA GLN A 12 -2.85 4.26 -15.49
C GLN A 12 -3.40 3.44 -14.31
N PRO A 13 -4.39 3.97 -13.57
CA PRO A 13 -5.02 3.25 -12.47
C PRO A 13 -5.79 2.03 -12.99
N THR A 14 -5.13 0.87 -13.00
CA THR A 14 -5.80 -0.41 -13.24
C THR A 14 -6.42 -0.89 -11.92
N PHE A 15 -7.64 -1.41 -11.99
CA PHE A 15 -8.32 -2.01 -10.83
C PHE A 15 -8.24 -3.54 -10.92
N THR A 16 -7.96 -4.19 -9.80
CA THR A 16 -7.79 -5.65 -9.70
C THR A 16 -8.82 -6.25 -8.77
N GLY A 17 -9.33 -7.42 -9.14
CA GLY A 17 -10.26 -8.20 -8.33
C GLY A 17 -11.69 -7.66 -8.31
N PRO A 18 -12.61 -8.38 -7.65
CA PRO A 18 -13.97 -7.93 -7.46
C PRO A 18 -14.03 -6.66 -6.59
N ALA A 19 -15.12 -5.90 -6.72
CA ALA A 19 -15.37 -4.80 -5.81
C ALA A 19 -15.56 -5.32 -4.38
N ASN A 20 -14.96 -4.66 -3.41
CA ASN A 20 -15.18 -4.95 -2.00
C ASN A 20 -16.67 -4.74 -1.70
N GLN A 21 -17.33 -5.80 -1.23
CA GLN A 21 -18.78 -5.81 -0.99
C GLN A 21 -19.21 -4.78 0.06
N LYS A 22 -18.33 -4.41 1.00
CA LYS A 22 -18.64 -3.43 2.05
C LYS A 22 -18.52 -1.99 1.59
N THR A 23 -17.55 -1.69 0.72
CA THR A 23 -17.20 -0.31 0.36
C THR A 23 -17.57 0.05 -1.08
N GLY A 24 -17.90 -0.94 -1.92
CA GLY A 24 -18.11 -0.79 -3.36
C GLY A 24 -16.83 -0.46 -4.15
N LYS A 25 -15.68 -0.33 -3.49
CA LYS A 25 -14.41 0.08 -4.12
C LYS A 25 -13.62 -1.13 -4.62
N ARG A 26 -12.81 -0.94 -5.65
CA ARG A 26 -11.88 -1.96 -6.16
C ARG A 26 -10.45 -1.65 -5.72
N SER A 27 -9.64 -2.69 -5.57
CA SER A 27 -8.21 -2.51 -5.30
C SER A 27 -7.51 -2.00 -6.55
N ARG A 28 -6.55 -1.10 -6.41
CA ARG A 28 -5.69 -0.70 -7.51
C ARG A 28 -4.56 -1.73 -7.69
N ALA A 29 -4.20 -1.97 -8.94
CA ALA A 29 -3.06 -2.79 -9.32
C ALA A 29 -1.77 -2.12 -8.85
N GLY A 30 -1.02 -2.81 -8.00
CA GLY A 30 0.23 -2.32 -7.46
C GLY A 30 0.60 -2.98 -6.14
N SER A 31 1.79 -2.62 -5.68
CA SER A 31 2.41 -3.13 -4.47
C SER A 31 2.41 -2.07 -3.38
N LEU A 32 1.89 -2.43 -2.22
CA LEU A 32 1.96 -1.61 -1.02
C LEU A 32 3.13 -2.15 -0.18
N SER A 33 4.07 -1.28 0.15
CA SER A 33 5.17 -1.58 1.06
C SER A 33 5.01 -0.76 2.34
N ALA A 34 5.30 -1.38 3.48
CA ALA A 34 5.24 -0.75 4.80
C ALA A 34 6.62 -0.82 5.48
N PHE A 35 6.97 0.24 6.20
CA PHE A 35 8.30 0.43 6.78
C PHE A 35 8.19 0.93 8.21
N ALA A 36 9.10 0.46 9.07
CA ALA A 36 9.19 0.91 10.46
C ALA A 36 9.77 2.34 10.58
N SER A 37 10.51 2.80 9.55
CA SER A 37 11.13 4.13 9.54
C SER A 37 10.90 4.90 8.25
N ARG A 38 10.89 6.24 8.35
CA ARG A 38 10.79 7.14 7.20
C ARG A 38 11.95 6.95 6.23
N ARG A 39 13.15 6.75 6.77
CA ARG A 39 14.37 6.57 6.00
C ARG A 39 14.29 5.34 5.09
N GLN A 40 13.87 4.18 5.62
CA GLN A 40 13.69 2.97 4.80
C GLN A 40 12.67 3.16 3.67
N ARG A 41 11.57 3.87 3.94
CA ARG A 41 10.59 4.21 2.90
C ARG A 41 11.23 5.06 1.81
N ASP A 42 11.96 6.11 2.19
CA ASP A 42 12.56 7.04 1.24
C ASP A 42 13.67 6.38 0.42
N GLU A 43 14.48 5.51 1.04
CA GLU A 43 15.46 4.66 0.36
C GLU A 43 14.79 3.70 -0.64
N PHE A 44 13.65 3.09 -0.29
CA PHE A 44 12.87 2.26 -1.21
C PHE A 44 12.29 3.07 -2.39
N ILE A 45 11.75 4.27 -2.13
CA ILE A 45 11.25 5.14 -3.19
C ILE A 45 12.38 5.51 -4.16
N ALA A 46 13.55 5.88 -3.62
CA ALA A 46 14.73 6.17 -4.42
C ALA A 46 15.20 4.94 -5.22
N SER A 47 15.21 3.74 -4.64
CA SER A 47 15.62 2.52 -5.32
C SER A 47 14.66 2.10 -6.43
N THR A 48 13.38 2.48 -6.35
CA THR A 48 12.38 2.26 -7.41
C THR A 48 12.47 3.27 -8.55
N GLY A 49 13.44 4.20 -8.53
CA GLY A 49 13.58 5.22 -9.57
C GLY A 49 12.40 6.20 -9.63
N GLY A 50 11.71 6.41 -8.50
CA GLY A 50 10.51 7.25 -8.43
C GLY A 50 9.22 6.59 -8.90
N MET A 51 9.23 5.27 -9.16
CA MET A 51 8.00 4.52 -9.47
C MET A 51 7.11 4.35 -8.24
N ALA A 52 7.69 4.25 -7.04
CA ALA A 52 6.92 4.25 -5.81
C ALA A 52 6.73 5.66 -5.24
N GLU A 53 5.56 5.93 -4.67
CA GLU A 53 5.23 7.20 -4.03
C GLU A 53 4.96 7.02 -2.54
N ALA A 54 5.33 8.02 -1.74
CA ALA A 54 5.01 8.03 -0.32
C ALA A 54 3.51 8.26 -0.12
N VAL A 55 2.84 7.35 0.58
CA VAL A 55 1.40 7.45 0.85
C VAL A 55 1.10 7.45 2.34
N THR A 56 0.00 8.08 2.71
CA THR A 56 -0.55 8.02 4.06
C THR A 56 -1.28 6.69 4.29
N ALA A 57 -1.49 6.30 5.55
CA ALA A 57 -2.30 5.12 5.90
C ALA A 57 -3.71 5.19 5.28
N LYS A 58 -4.32 6.39 5.27
CA LYS A 58 -5.63 6.61 4.66
C LYS A 58 -5.60 6.35 3.16
N GLN A 59 -4.60 6.86 2.45
CA GLN A 59 -4.43 6.60 1.01
C GLN A 59 -4.16 5.13 0.73
N ALA A 60 -3.25 4.49 1.47
CA ALA A 60 -2.97 3.06 1.33
C ALA A 60 -4.22 2.18 1.49
N ARG A 61 -5.09 2.52 2.46
CA ARG A 61 -6.41 1.87 2.61
C ARG A 61 -7.27 2.03 1.37
N GLN A 62 -7.39 3.25 0.83
CA GLN A 62 -8.16 3.51 -0.39
C GLN A 62 -7.64 2.72 -1.59
N LEU A 63 -6.31 2.60 -1.73
CA LEU A 63 -5.67 1.85 -2.79
C LEU A 63 -5.96 0.35 -2.71
N LYS A 64 -6.14 -0.20 -1.50
CA LYS A 64 -6.60 -1.57 -1.26
C LYS A 64 -8.13 -1.64 -1.09
N ALA A 65 -8.90 -1.14 -2.05
CA ALA A 65 -10.37 -1.21 -2.03
C ALA A 65 -11.05 -0.57 -0.79
N GLY A 66 -10.38 0.39 -0.14
CA GLY A 66 -10.89 1.01 1.07
C GLY A 66 -10.97 0.06 2.26
N LEU A 67 -10.00 -0.85 2.45
CA LEU A 67 -9.97 -1.74 3.61
C LEU A 67 -10.27 -0.99 4.92
N ASP A 68 -11.10 -1.62 5.75
CA ASP A 68 -11.33 -1.18 7.14
C ASP A 68 -10.00 -1.18 7.91
N GLU A 69 -9.90 -0.34 8.94
CA GLU A 69 -8.67 -0.15 9.71
C GLU A 69 -8.08 -1.46 10.25
N ARG A 70 -8.94 -2.34 10.77
CA ARG A 70 -8.52 -3.62 11.35
C ARG A 70 -7.82 -4.51 10.32
N THR A 71 -8.48 -4.74 9.18
CA THR A 71 -7.94 -5.57 8.09
C THR A 71 -6.71 -4.95 7.46
N PHE A 72 -6.68 -3.62 7.34
CA PHE A 72 -5.49 -2.92 6.89
C PHE A 72 -4.32 -3.09 7.87
N ASN A 73 -4.56 -2.98 9.18
CA ASN A 73 -3.51 -3.17 10.18
C ASN A 73 -2.98 -4.60 10.17
N GLU A 74 -3.82 -5.62 10.00
CA GLU A 74 -3.38 -7.02 9.85
C GLU A 74 -2.45 -7.18 8.64
N LEU A 75 -2.82 -6.59 7.49
CA LEU A 75 -1.98 -6.60 6.29
C LEU A 75 -0.65 -5.87 6.53
N VAL A 76 -0.67 -4.74 7.22
CA VAL A 76 0.54 -3.98 7.55
C VAL A 76 1.45 -4.76 8.51
N THR A 77 0.89 -5.47 9.49
CA THR A 77 1.66 -6.34 10.38
C THR A 77 2.40 -7.42 9.61
N VAL A 78 1.76 -8.04 8.61
CA VAL A 78 2.43 -9.01 7.73
C VAL A 78 3.52 -8.35 6.88
N LEU A 79 3.27 -7.15 6.37
CA LEU A 79 4.26 -6.42 5.55
C LEU A 79 5.48 -5.92 6.32
N VAL A 80 5.31 -5.56 7.59
CA VAL A 80 6.40 -5.06 8.46
C VAL A 80 7.08 -6.19 9.23
N GLY A 81 6.35 -7.26 9.55
CA GLY A 81 6.81 -8.41 10.33
C GLY A 81 7.14 -9.65 9.51
N GLY A 82 7.12 -9.57 8.18
CA GLY A 82 7.48 -10.65 7.25
C GLY A 82 8.99 -10.90 7.20
N ASP A 83 9.56 -11.29 8.34
CA ASP A 83 10.86 -11.94 8.46
C ASP A 83 10.57 -13.28 9.15
N THR A 84 10.33 -14.33 8.36
CA THR A 84 10.46 -15.75 8.74
C THR A 84 10.56 -16.60 7.49
#